data_AF-A0A4S8X0A3-F1
#
_entry.id   AF-A0A4S8X0A3-F1
#
_cell.length_a   1.000
_cell.length_b   1.000
_cell.length_c   1.000
_cell.angle_alpha   90.00
_cell.angle_beta   90.00
_cell.angle_gamma   90.00
#
_symmetry.space_group_name_H-M   'P 1'
#
loop_
_entity.id
_entity.type
_entity.pdbx_description
1 polymer ?
#
loop_
_entity_poly.entity_id
_entity_poly.type
_entity_poly.pdbx_seq_one_letter_code
_entity_poly.pdbx_strand_id
1 'polypeptide(L)'
;MPQPRVRAKPNIDLDLTVQDDVSLELKGLSMSPTEKGEDIPPTPTTPACYTPRSRESAGLEGIPMQRLNDAKCDVMVNHVWSKQAKLLWNIGNDDEGVVIKKSRGQYVCCPPDLRKPDGFLEAVQALNVKSAMTVNTRVINILLQESHFSFMPIGDDLRLQILPDMSYLSRCAKHQFAAFIADRRLLVVWDDQPENLIARAEKIERGLMAMIWSSDTADETNEKSNKDSRVSIQELDMPQSEECLAEKPRRVVLLHSITTGLTLCLILVVLGAGYRKIVKEIAYDNSYTRLALIAVAPVTTWLAFFFFQALISNILQIFGPISQVQENTKYYSGLPPKRLSSNGPLPHVTIQCPVYKEGLQTVIAPTVYSIKAAISTYEMQGGTANIFINDDGMQLLSAEEARARQDFYEEHSIGWVARPRHDPKGEHNPVPFLRRGKFKKASNMNYALWVSNRIEDKISAGGHRPDYWTQEDEVASYVRALEEVIEKDEGRTWADGNIRMGDYVLLIDSDTRVPTDCLLDAVSEMTHSPQVAIIQYLSGVMNVTESFFENGITFFTNLIYTIVSGNVTPFLESTILEDFNIALCLQSLGYLIRFTSYTRDGFKEGVSLTVYD
;
A
#
# COMPACT_ATOMS: atom_id res chain seq x y z
N MET A 1 26.52 35.02 -3.71
CA MET A 1 26.46 34.99 -2.23
C MET A 1 26.98 33.63 -1.75
N PRO A 2 27.47 33.48 -0.49
CA PRO A 2 28.11 32.24 -0.06
C PRO A 2 27.12 31.10 0.19
N GLN A 3 27.50 29.88 -0.16
CA GLN A 3 26.75 28.66 0.18
C GLN A 3 26.81 28.37 1.70
N PRO A 4 25.75 27.83 2.30
CA PRO A 4 25.81 27.32 3.67
C PRO A 4 26.73 26.09 3.73
N ARG A 5 27.63 26.06 4.73
CA ARG A 5 28.57 24.94 4.92
C ARG A 5 27.84 23.71 5.44
N VAL A 6 27.91 22.60 4.71
CA VAL A 6 27.58 21.26 5.23
C VAL A 6 28.46 21.00 6.46
N ARG A 7 27.83 20.64 7.59
CA ARG A 7 28.55 20.23 8.80
C ARG A 7 29.01 18.78 8.65
N ALA A 8 30.25 18.48 9.04
CA ALA A 8 30.83 17.15 8.88
C ALA A 8 30.09 16.08 9.70
N LYS A 9 29.97 14.87 9.14
CA LYS A 9 29.49 13.68 9.85
C LYS A 9 30.47 13.33 10.99
N PRO A 10 30.01 13.06 12.22
CA PRO A 10 30.84 12.39 13.21
C PRO A 10 30.90 10.89 12.90
N ASN A 11 32.10 10.34 12.66
CA ASN A 11 32.29 8.90 12.77
C ASN A 11 32.11 8.49 14.24
N ILE A 12 31.30 7.47 14.49
CA ILE A 12 31.17 6.80 15.78
C ILE A 12 31.21 5.30 15.49
N ASP A 13 32.38 4.69 15.66
CA ASP A 13 32.53 3.23 15.62
C ASP A 13 31.83 2.62 16.85
N LEU A 14 30.75 1.87 16.61
CA LEU A 14 29.99 1.17 17.65
C LEU A 14 30.51 -0.26 17.79
N ASP A 15 31.60 -0.38 18.54
CA ASP A 15 32.28 -1.65 18.82
C ASP A 15 31.44 -2.51 19.78
N LEU A 16 30.71 -3.48 19.22
CA LEU A 16 29.74 -4.32 19.94
C LEU A 16 30.35 -5.66 20.37
N THR A 17 31.25 -5.61 21.35
CA THR A 17 31.71 -6.81 22.07
C THR A 17 30.57 -7.40 22.90
N VAL A 18 29.93 -8.46 22.40
CA VAL A 18 28.98 -9.27 23.16
C VAL A 18 29.75 -10.15 24.15
N GLN A 19 29.37 -10.10 25.43
CA GLN A 19 29.81 -11.09 26.42
C GLN A 19 28.78 -12.21 26.55
N ASP A 20 29.25 -13.46 26.58
CA ASP A 20 28.44 -14.64 26.89
C ASP A 20 28.11 -14.74 28.39
N ASP A 21 26.91 -15.23 28.71
CA ASP A 21 26.45 -15.94 29.92
C ASP A 21 24.90 -15.76 30.07
N VAL A 22 24.09 -16.70 30.57
CA VAL A 22 24.27 -18.13 30.88
C VAL A 22 22.92 -18.83 30.62
N SER A 23 22.92 -20.09 30.19
CA SER A 23 21.69 -20.88 30.03
C SER A 23 21.26 -21.58 31.33
N LEU A 24 19.96 -21.59 31.63
CA LEU A 24 19.37 -22.38 32.72
C LEU A 24 18.36 -23.39 32.17
N GLU A 25 18.58 -24.68 32.45
CA GLU A 25 17.63 -25.75 32.14
C GLU A 25 16.39 -25.71 33.04
N LEU A 26 15.23 -26.09 32.49
CA LEU A 26 14.11 -26.61 33.27
C LEU A 26 13.67 -27.94 32.65
N LYS A 27 13.86 -29.03 33.41
CA LYS A 27 13.61 -30.40 32.95
C LYS A 27 12.19 -30.88 33.29
N GLY A 28 11.52 -31.39 32.26
CA GLY A 28 10.72 -32.61 32.35
C GLY A 28 9.25 -32.50 32.80
N LEU A 29 8.34 -32.96 31.93
CA LEU A 29 7.36 -33.99 32.28
C LEU A 29 6.80 -34.63 31.01
N SER A 30 6.85 -35.96 30.93
CA SER A 30 6.35 -36.76 29.81
C SER A 30 5.38 -37.80 30.33
N MET A 31 4.20 -37.93 29.70
CA MET A 31 3.27 -39.04 29.97
C MET A 31 2.71 -39.62 28.67
N SER A 32 2.49 -40.93 28.68
CA SER A 32 2.09 -41.77 27.53
C SER A 32 0.61 -42.21 27.61
N PRO A 33 -0.03 -42.58 26.48
CA PRO A 33 -1.44 -42.97 26.45
C PRO A 33 -1.69 -44.49 26.60
N THR A 34 -2.81 -44.82 27.25
CA THR A 34 -3.47 -46.15 27.40
C THR A 34 -4.91 -45.89 27.91
N GLU A 35 -5.96 -46.67 27.68
CA GLU A 35 -6.23 -47.82 26.79
C GLU A 35 -7.36 -47.40 25.78
N LYS A 36 -8.22 -48.19 25.11
CA LYS A 36 -8.56 -49.64 25.03
C LYS A 36 -9.17 -49.95 23.63
N GLY A 37 -9.38 -51.23 23.30
CA GLY A 37 -10.23 -51.68 22.18
C GLY A 37 -10.96 -53.00 22.49
N GLU A 38 -11.90 -53.38 21.63
CA GLU A 38 -12.58 -54.70 21.59
C GLU A 38 -12.63 -55.21 20.14
N ASP A 39 -12.81 -56.52 19.95
CA ASP A 39 -12.47 -57.29 18.73
C ASP A 39 -13.61 -58.27 18.34
N ILE A 40 -13.38 -59.19 17.35
CA ILE A 40 -14.18 -60.42 16.97
C ILE A 40 -15.19 -60.20 15.80
N PRO A 41 -15.29 -61.08 14.75
CA PRO A 41 -14.32 -61.96 14.05
C PRO A 41 -14.44 -61.91 12.47
N PRO A 42 -13.73 -62.74 11.65
CA PRO A 42 -13.69 -62.60 10.17
C PRO A 42 -14.22 -63.80 9.30
N THR A 43 -14.22 -63.60 7.96
CA THR A 43 -14.37 -64.57 6.81
C THR A 43 -15.77 -65.17 6.49
N PRO A 44 -16.10 -65.67 5.25
CA PRO A 44 -15.23 -66.04 4.10
C PRO A 44 -15.60 -65.62 2.62
N THR A 45 -14.56 -65.28 1.85
CA THR A 45 -14.19 -65.61 0.43
C THR A 45 -15.13 -65.55 -0.83
N THR A 46 -14.69 -64.74 -1.84
CA THR A 46 -14.67 -64.94 -3.33
C THR A 46 -15.98 -64.97 -4.20
N PRO A 47 -15.93 -64.77 -5.56
CA PRO A 47 -14.76 -64.56 -6.45
C PRO A 47 -14.78 -63.35 -7.45
N ALA A 48 -13.55 -63.01 -7.86
CA ALA A 48 -13.02 -62.21 -8.97
C ALA A 48 -13.86 -61.78 -10.21
N CYS A 49 -13.45 -60.62 -10.77
CA CYS A 49 -13.24 -60.44 -12.21
C CYS A 49 -11.81 -59.87 -12.45
N TYR A 50 -11.23 -60.08 -13.64
CA TYR A 50 -9.79 -59.93 -13.92
C TYR A 50 -9.46 -58.71 -14.82
N THR A 51 -8.48 -57.89 -14.40
CA THR A 51 -7.34 -57.27 -15.14
C THR A 51 -7.53 -56.63 -16.55
N PRO A 52 -6.69 -55.64 -16.99
CA PRO A 52 -5.29 -55.42 -16.59
C PRO A 52 -4.83 -53.97 -16.35
N ARG A 53 -3.55 -53.83 -15.97
CA ARG A 53 -2.81 -52.57 -15.87
C ARG A 53 -2.32 -52.05 -17.23
N SER A 54 -2.50 -50.76 -17.47
CA SER A 54 -1.62 -49.88 -18.26
C SER A 54 -1.70 -48.48 -17.62
N ARG A 55 -0.65 -47.92 -17.02
CA ARG A 55 0.66 -47.47 -17.55
C ARG A 55 0.56 -46.05 -18.14
N GLU A 56 1.31 -45.13 -17.53
CA GLU A 56 1.63 -43.76 -17.99
C GLU A 56 0.43 -42.82 -18.25
N SER A 57 0.14 -41.93 -17.27
CA SER A 57 -0.84 -40.84 -17.41
C SER A 57 -0.39 -39.56 -16.68
N ALA A 58 0.83 -39.09 -16.95
CA ALA A 58 1.28 -37.75 -16.55
C ALA A 58 1.25 -36.83 -17.78
N GLY A 59 0.49 -35.73 -17.72
CA GLY A 59 0.53 -34.66 -18.74
C GLY A 59 -0.74 -34.38 -19.56
N LEU A 60 -1.94 -34.85 -19.17
CA LEU A 60 -3.18 -34.57 -19.93
C LEU A 60 -4.13 -33.52 -19.31
N GLU A 61 -4.07 -33.23 -18.01
CA GLU A 61 -5.10 -32.44 -17.32
C GLU A 61 -5.07 -30.92 -17.64
N GLY A 62 -3.94 -30.37 -18.08
CA GLY A 62 -3.83 -28.95 -18.45
C GLY A 62 -4.47 -28.59 -19.81
N ILE A 63 -4.50 -29.54 -20.76
CA ILE A 63 -4.89 -29.27 -22.16
C ILE A 63 -6.37 -28.83 -22.31
N PRO A 64 -7.35 -29.43 -21.60
CA PRO A 64 -8.74 -28.97 -21.66
C PRO A 64 -8.93 -27.55 -21.10
N MET A 65 -8.28 -27.24 -19.97
CA MET A 65 -8.36 -25.93 -19.30
C MET A 65 -7.80 -24.81 -20.18
N GLN A 66 -6.63 -25.04 -20.80
CA GLN A 66 -6.02 -24.04 -21.67
C GLN A 66 -6.91 -23.73 -22.89
N ARG A 67 -7.43 -24.76 -23.57
CA ARG A 67 -8.37 -24.60 -24.70
C ARG A 67 -9.67 -23.89 -24.31
N LEU A 68 -10.18 -24.12 -23.10
CA LEU A 68 -11.36 -23.44 -22.59
C LEU A 68 -11.09 -21.95 -22.35
N ASN A 69 -9.92 -21.61 -21.79
CA ASN A 69 -9.50 -20.22 -21.61
C ASN A 69 -9.27 -19.53 -22.97
N ASP A 70 -8.67 -20.23 -23.93
CA ASP A 70 -8.47 -19.72 -25.29
C ASP A 70 -9.80 -19.34 -25.96
N ALA A 71 -10.77 -20.26 -25.94
CA ALA A 71 -12.10 -20.02 -26.49
C ALA A 71 -12.86 -18.91 -25.74
N LYS A 72 -12.67 -18.81 -24.42
CA LYS A 72 -13.22 -17.69 -23.61
C LYS A 72 -12.65 -16.35 -24.09
N CYS A 73 -11.33 -16.24 -24.28
CA CYS A 73 -10.69 -15.03 -24.80
C CYS A 73 -11.24 -14.66 -26.19
N ASP A 74 -11.36 -15.62 -27.12
CA ASP A 74 -11.88 -15.36 -28.47
C ASP A 74 -13.34 -14.85 -28.45
N VAL A 75 -14.20 -15.40 -27.57
CA VAL A 75 -15.58 -14.91 -27.38
C VAL A 75 -15.59 -13.51 -26.75
N MET A 76 -14.74 -13.25 -25.76
CA MET A 76 -14.68 -11.95 -25.07
C MET A 76 -14.20 -10.82 -25.98
N VAL A 77 -13.17 -11.05 -26.82
CA VAL A 77 -12.73 -10.06 -27.82
C VAL A 77 -13.88 -9.68 -28.75
N ASN A 78 -14.56 -10.69 -29.32
CA ASN A 78 -15.67 -10.45 -30.24
C ASN A 78 -16.86 -9.75 -29.57
N HIS A 79 -17.12 -9.99 -28.28
CA HIS A 79 -18.16 -9.29 -27.51
C HIS A 79 -17.82 -7.81 -27.26
N VAL A 80 -16.57 -7.49 -26.91
CA VAL A 80 -16.13 -6.10 -26.72
C VAL A 80 -16.12 -5.34 -28.04
N TRP A 81 -15.59 -5.92 -29.12
CA TRP A 81 -15.66 -5.34 -30.48
C TRP A 81 -17.11 -5.12 -30.93
N SER A 82 -17.99 -6.09 -30.68
CA SER A 82 -19.44 -5.97 -30.96
C SER A 82 -20.16 -4.91 -30.12
N LYS A 83 -19.56 -4.40 -29.04
CA LYS A 83 -20.05 -3.24 -28.29
C LYS A 83 -19.42 -1.94 -28.78
N GLN A 84 -18.11 -1.91 -29.05
CA GLN A 84 -17.43 -0.76 -29.69
C GLN A 84 -18.15 -0.33 -30.97
N ALA A 85 -18.50 -1.30 -31.83
CA ALA A 85 -19.26 -1.06 -33.06
C ALA A 85 -20.70 -0.57 -32.84
N LYS A 86 -21.35 -0.93 -31.72
CA LYS A 86 -22.70 -0.43 -31.36
C LYS A 86 -22.67 0.99 -30.81
N LEU A 87 -21.54 1.39 -30.23
CA LEU A 87 -21.31 2.73 -29.69
C LEU A 87 -20.71 3.69 -30.75
N LEU A 88 -20.48 3.22 -31.98
CA LEU A 88 -19.88 3.97 -33.09
C LEU A 88 -18.49 4.54 -32.75
N TRP A 89 -17.74 3.82 -31.91
CA TRP A 89 -16.34 4.11 -31.54
C TRP A 89 -15.32 3.53 -32.54
N ASN A 90 -15.79 3.12 -33.72
CA ASN A 90 -14.99 2.76 -34.88
C ASN A 90 -15.53 3.50 -36.11
N ILE A 91 -14.63 4.04 -36.93
CA ILE A 91 -14.93 4.73 -38.19
C ILE A 91 -14.58 3.83 -39.39
N GLY A 92 -13.83 2.74 -39.14
CA GLY A 92 -13.37 1.78 -40.15
C GLY A 92 -11.90 1.99 -40.55
N ASN A 93 -11.09 2.65 -39.72
CA ASN A 93 -9.67 2.83 -39.98
C ASN A 93 -8.86 1.56 -39.73
N ASP A 94 -7.73 1.46 -40.44
CA ASP A 94 -6.86 0.27 -40.59
C ASP A 94 -6.23 -0.29 -39.29
N ASP A 95 -6.32 0.43 -38.17
CA ASP A 95 -5.76 0.11 -36.85
C ASP A 95 -6.82 -0.02 -35.73
N GLU A 96 -8.11 0.17 -36.03
CA GLU A 96 -9.17 0.17 -35.02
C GLU A 96 -9.54 -1.25 -34.59
N GLY A 97 -9.36 -1.59 -33.32
CA GLY A 97 -9.67 -2.93 -32.82
C GLY A 97 -9.60 -3.10 -31.31
N VAL A 98 -9.95 -4.33 -30.89
CA VAL A 98 -9.80 -4.84 -29.52
C VAL A 98 -8.71 -5.91 -29.50
N VAL A 99 -7.84 -5.86 -28.50
CA VAL A 99 -6.78 -6.83 -28.25
C VAL A 99 -6.92 -7.41 -26.84
N ILE A 100 -6.89 -8.73 -26.68
CA ILE A 100 -6.86 -9.42 -25.37
C ILE A 100 -5.77 -10.49 -25.34
N LYS A 101 -5.02 -10.53 -24.24
CA LYS A 101 -3.95 -11.49 -23.93
C LYS A 101 -4.55 -12.87 -23.59
N LYS A 102 -4.06 -13.92 -24.25
CA LYS A 102 -4.37 -15.34 -23.97
C LYS A 102 -3.40 -15.94 -22.97
N SER A 103 -2.10 -15.72 -23.19
CA SER A 103 -1.00 -16.20 -22.36
C SER A 103 0.24 -15.31 -22.55
N ARG A 104 1.39 -15.65 -21.94
CA ARG A 104 2.62 -14.86 -22.05
C ARG A 104 3.06 -14.73 -23.53
N GLY A 105 3.09 -13.50 -24.04
CA GLY A 105 3.39 -13.19 -25.45
C GLY A 105 2.29 -13.54 -26.47
N GLN A 106 1.15 -14.12 -26.06
CA GLN A 106 0.09 -14.54 -26.99
C GLN A 106 -1.16 -13.68 -26.86
N TYR A 107 -1.62 -13.13 -27.99
CA TYR A 107 -2.70 -12.16 -28.07
C TYR A 107 -3.71 -12.49 -29.16
N VAL A 108 -4.97 -12.15 -28.90
CA VAL A 108 -6.10 -12.19 -29.85
C VAL A 108 -6.47 -10.76 -30.20
N CYS A 109 -6.69 -10.50 -31.49
CA CYS A 109 -7.20 -9.23 -31.99
C CYS A 109 -8.51 -9.45 -32.76
N CYS A 110 -9.43 -8.47 -32.70
CA CYS A 110 -10.55 -8.36 -33.63
C CYS A 110 -10.72 -6.89 -34.03
N PRO A 111 -10.83 -6.55 -35.33
CA PRO A 111 -10.78 -7.44 -36.49
C PRO A 111 -9.44 -8.19 -36.67
N PRO A 112 -9.40 -9.28 -37.45
CA PRO A 112 -8.18 -10.08 -37.65
C PRO A 112 -7.09 -9.32 -38.42
N ASP A 113 -7.48 -8.28 -39.16
CA ASP A 113 -6.63 -7.49 -40.05
C ASP A 113 -5.66 -6.53 -39.32
N LEU A 114 -5.76 -6.43 -37.98
CA LEU A 114 -4.81 -5.70 -37.12
C LEU A 114 -3.42 -6.34 -37.03
N ARG A 115 -3.19 -7.49 -37.68
CA ARG A 115 -1.90 -8.20 -37.70
C ARG A 115 -0.94 -7.59 -38.73
N LYS A 116 -0.65 -6.30 -38.57
CA LYS A 116 0.34 -5.53 -39.34
C LYS A 116 1.58 -5.25 -38.47
N PRO A 117 2.80 -5.27 -39.04
CA PRO A 117 3.97 -4.72 -38.36
C PRO A 117 3.78 -3.21 -38.12
N ASP A 118 4.35 -2.68 -37.03
CA ASP A 118 4.17 -1.29 -36.58
C ASP A 118 2.69 -0.88 -36.33
N GLY A 119 1.83 -1.90 -36.14
CA GLY A 119 0.40 -1.77 -35.86
C GLY A 119 0.05 -1.81 -34.36
N PHE A 120 -1.21 -1.50 -34.04
CA PHE A 120 -1.72 -1.47 -32.67
C PHE A 120 -1.41 -2.73 -31.84
N LEU A 121 -1.43 -3.92 -32.48
CA LEU A 121 -1.17 -5.19 -31.81
C LEU A 121 0.25 -5.28 -31.22
N GLU A 122 1.26 -4.79 -31.94
CA GLU A 122 2.68 -4.84 -31.55
C GLU A 122 2.97 -3.85 -30.40
N ALA A 123 2.37 -2.66 -30.47
CA ALA A 123 2.43 -1.68 -29.39
C ALA A 123 1.74 -2.17 -28.10
N VAL A 124 0.61 -2.87 -28.20
CA VAL A 124 -0.07 -3.51 -27.05
C VAL A 124 0.75 -4.69 -26.49
N GLN A 125 1.45 -5.44 -27.34
CA GLN A 125 2.40 -6.48 -26.90
C GLN A 125 3.57 -5.88 -26.12
N ALA A 126 4.18 -4.80 -26.59
CA ALA A 126 5.25 -4.08 -25.90
C ALA A 126 4.78 -3.44 -24.58
N LEU A 127 3.55 -2.94 -24.52
CA LEU A 127 2.92 -2.44 -23.29
C LEU A 127 2.65 -3.57 -22.26
N ASN A 128 2.47 -4.82 -22.72
CA ASN A 128 2.26 -6.06 -21.95
C ASN A 128 0.93 -6.15 -21.15
N VAL A 129 -0.08 -5.33 -21.50
CA VAL A 129 -1.40 -5.30 -20.83
C VAL A 129 -2.29 -6.49 -21.18
N LYS A 130 -3.25 -6.80 -20.30
CA LYS A 130 -4.18 -7.94 -20.48
C LYS A 130 -5.26 -7.68 -21.53
N SER A 131 -5.80 -6.47 -21.58
CA SER A 131 -6.85 -6.09 -22.54
C SER A 131 -6.72 -4.62 -22.95
N ALA A 132 -6.92 -4.33 -24.24
CA ALA A 132 -6.84 -3.00 -24.83
C ALA A 132 -7.86 -2.80 -25.95
N MET A 133 -8.29 -1.57 -26.17
CA MET A 133 -9.29 -1.17 -27.16
C MET A 133 -8.98 0.23 -27.68
N THR A 134 -9.05 0.42 -29.00
CA THR A 134 -9.06 1.75 -29.62
C THR A 134 -10.46 2.37 -29.52
N VAL A 135 -10.54 3.68 -29.29
CA VAL A 135 -11.78 4.47 -29.35
C VAL A 135 -11.53 5.62 -30.32
N ASN A 136 -12.23 5.61 -31.46
CA ASN A 136 -12.22 6.69 -32.42
C ASN A 136 -13.58 7.37 -32.44
N THR A 137 -13.63 8.66 -32.08
CA THR A 137 -14.85 9.48 -32.16
C THR A 137 -14.54 10.83 -32.79
N ARG A 138 -15.56 11.48 -33.36
CA ARG A 138 -15.40 12.81 -33.97
C ARG A 138 -14.94 13.88 -32.97
N VAL A 139 -15.28 13.74 -31.69
CA VAL A 139 -14.84 14.66 -30.62
C VAL A 139 -13.32 14.55 -30.43
N ILE A 140 -12.80 13.33 -30.28
CA ILE A 140 -11.36 13.06 -30.12
C ILE A 140 -10.57 13.59 -31.33
N ASN A 141 -11.09 13.42 -32.55
CA ASN A 141 -10.46 13.94 -33.77
C ASN A 141 -10.34 15.47 -33.81
N ILE A 142 -11.28 16.20 -33.21
CA ILE A 142 -11.27 17.67 -33.17
C ILE A 142 -10.31 18.15 -32.07
N LEU A 143 -10.38 17.56 -30.87
CA LEU A 143 -9.45 17.88 -29.77
C LEU A 143 -7.98 17.63 -30.17
N LEU A 144 -7.71 16.56 -30.92
CA LEU A 144 -6.37 16.22 -31.46
C LEU A 144 -6.02 16.92 -32.79
N GLN A 145 -6.78 17.94 -33.22
CA GLN A 145 -6.37 18.86 -34.28
C GLN A 145 -5.70 20.13 -33.75
N GLU A 146 -6.06 20.59 -32.55
CA GLU A 146 -5.59 21.86 -31.97
C GLU A 146 -4.62 21.68 -30.78
N SER A 147 -4.51 20.47 -30.22
CA SER A 147 -3.63 20.20 -29.07
C SER A 147 -2.15 20.04 -29.45
N HIS A 148 -1.32 21.04 -29.12
CA HIS A 148 0.15 20.95 -29.11
C HIS A 148 0.75 20.49 -27.77
N PHE A 149 -0.09 20.11 -26.81
CA PHE A 149 0.31 19.75 -25.45
C PHE A 149 0.61 18.26 -25.30
N SER A 150 1.50 17.88 -24.38
CA SER A 150 1.78 16.48 -24.03
C SER A 150 0.68 15.82 -23.17
N PHE A 151 -0.32 16.59 -22.74
CA PHE A 151 -1.38 16.15 -21.83
C PHE A 151 -2.72 16.79 -22.22
N MET A 152 -3.83 16.07 -21.99
CA MET A 152 -5.20 16.55 -22.14
C MET A 152 -5.90 16.49 -20.78
N PRO A 153 -6.50 17.59 -20.27
CA PRO A 153 -7.38 17.51 -19.11
C PRO A 153 -8.65 16.71 -19.44
N ILE A 154 -9.32 16.14 -18.43
CA ILE A 154 -10.60 15.41 -18.57
C ILE A 154 -11.62 15.84 -17.49
N GLY A 155 -11.19 16.65 -16.54
CA GLY A 155 -11.98 17.28 -15.49
C GLY A 155 -11.06 18.06 -14.56
N ASP A 156 -11.63 18.66 -13.52
CA ASP A 156 -11.05 19.73 -12.68
C ASP A 156 -9.59 19.54 -12.25
N ASP A 157 -9.18 18.30 -11.92
CA ASP A 157 -7.81 17.94 -11.46
C ASP A 157 -7.13 16.81 -12.28
N LEU A 158 -7.78 16.25 -13.30
CA LEU A 158 -7.34 15.01 -13.97
C LEU A 158 -6.85 15.25 -15.40
N ARG A 159 -5.63 14.80 -15.71
CA ARG A 159 -5.02 14.77 -17.05
C ARG A 159 -4.70 13.36 -17.54
N LEU A 160 -4.82 13.14 -18.85
CA LEU A 160 -4.25 11.99 -19.55
C LEU A 160 -3.09 12.42 -20.46
N GLN A 161 -2.15 11.52 -20.68
CA GLN A 161 -1.06 11.67 -21.65
C GLN A 161 -1.55 11.72 -23.12
N ILE A 162 -0.91 12.57 -23.92
CA ILE A 162 -0.95 12.55 -25.39
C ILE A 162 0.42 12.07 -25.89
N LEU A 163 0.42 10.93 -26.58
CA LEU A 163 1.60 10.35 -27.22
C LEU A 163 1.68 10.80 -28.68
N PRO A 164 2.88 11.04 -29.24
CA PRO A 164 3.00 11.45 -30.64
C PRO A 164 2.59 10.34 -31.61
N ASP A 165 3.06 9.10 -31.36
CA ASP A 165 2.89 7.93 -32.23
C ASP A 165 2.77 6.63 -31.40
N MET A 166 2.23 5.60 -32.02
CA MET A 166 1.93 4.27 -31.49
C MET A 166 3.12 3.58 -30.83
N SER A 167 4.34 3.73 -31.34
CA SER A 167 5.54 3.11 -30.74
C SER A 167 5.83 3.60 -29.31
N TYR A 168 5.42 4.83 -28.97
CA TYR A 168 5.58 5.40 -27.62
C TYR A 168 4.61 4.80 -26.59
N LEU A 169 3.60 4.03 -27.01
CA LEU A 169 2.68 3.34 -26.09
C LEU A 169 3.41 2.38 -25.14
N SER A 170 4.55 1.82 -25.57
CA SER A 170 5.44 1.01 -24.73
C SER A 170 6.04 1.77 -23.52
N ARG A 171 6.21 3.09 -23.65
CA ARG A 171 6.84 3.99 -22.66
C ARG A 171 5.81 4.85 -21.89
N CYS A 172 4.52 4.56 -22.02
CA CYS A 172 3.45 5.38 -21.43
C CYS A 172 3.33 5.18 -19.90
N ALA A 173 2.67 6.14 -19.22
CA ALA A 173 2.23 5.98 -17.84
C ALA A 173 1.15 4.88 -17.77
N LYS A 174 1.55 3.67 -17.35
CA LYS A 174 0.75 2.45 -17.52
C LYS A 174 -0.51 2.41 -16.64
N HIS A 175 -0.53 3.12 -15.51
CA HIS A 175 -1.65 3.09 -14.58
C HIS A 175 -2.69 4.20 -14.86
N GLN A 176 -2.42 5.15 -15.77
CA GLN A 176 -3.47 6.02 -16.32
C GLN A 176 -4.58 5.25 -17.08
N PHE A 177 -4.33 3.98 -17.47
CA PHE A 177 -5.25 3.10 -18.20
C PHE A 177 -5.74 3.61 -19.57
N ALA A 178 -5.23 4.76 -20.02
CA ALA A 178 -5.55 5.37 -21.30
C ALA A 178 -4.45 6.33 -21.79
N ALA A 179 -4.41 6.53 -23.10
CA ALA A 179 -3.52 7.48 -23.78
C ALA A 179 -4.15 7.94 -25.10
N PHE A 180 -4.04 9.23 -25.43
CA PHE A 180 -4.32 9.70 -26.78
C PHE A 180 -3.10 9.51 -27.68
N ILE A 181 -3.32 9.25 -28.97
CA ILE A 181 -2.26 9.16 -29.99
C ILE A 181 -2.52 10.24 -31.03
N ALA A 182 -1.57 11.18 -31.17
CA ALA A 182 -1.71 12.37 -32.00
C ALA A 182 -1.72 12.05 -33.50
N ASP A 183 -0.76 11.24 -33.99
CA ASP A 183 -0.65 10.84 -35.40
C ASP A 183 -1.96 10.23 -35.95
N ARG A 184 -2.43 9.15 -35.30
CA ARG A 184 -3.63 8.39 -35.73
C ARG A 184 -4.95 8.92 -35.13
N ARG A 185 -4.90 10.06 -34.41
CA ARG A 185 -6.01 10.77 -33.76
C ARG A 185 -7.02 9.90 -33.01
N LEU A 186 -6.52 8.91 -32.27
CA LEU A 186 -7.33 7.93 -31.55
C LEU A 186 -6.99 7.88 -30.06
N LEU A 187 -7.96 7.45 -29.26
CA LEU A 187 -7.76 7.14 -27.85
C LEU A 187 -7.52 5.64 -27.70
N VAL A 188 -6.45 5.24 -27.02
CA VAL A 188 -6.27 3.85 -26.56
C VAL A 188 -6.72 3.77 -25.10
N VAL A 189 -7.54 2.77 -24.76
CA VAL A 189 -7.94 2.42 -23.39
C VAL A 189 -7.54 0.97 -23.11
N TRP A 190 -6.93 0.70 -21.96
CA TRP A 190 -6.53 -0.65 -21.55
C TRP A 190 -6.95 -0.96 -20.10
N ASP A 191 -6.95 -2.24 -19.75
CA ASP A 191 -7.14 -2.69 -18.36
C ASP A 191 -6.73 -4.15 -18.10
N ASP A 192 -6.60 -4.47 -16.82
CA ASP A 192 -6.51 -5.82 -16.26
C ASP A 192 -7.81 -6.64 -16.40
N GLN A 193 -8.98 -6.01 -16.57
CA GLN A 193 -10.28 -6.66 -16.73
C GLN A 193 -11.04 -6.11 -17.97
N PRO A 194 -11.28 -6.94 -19.01
CA PRO A 194 -11.87 -6.48 -20.27
C PRO A 194 -13.32 -6.00 -20.14
N GLU A 195 -14.04 -6.40 -19.09
CA GLU A 195 -15.45 -6.07 -18.88
C GLU A 195 -15.68 -4.57 -18.64
N ASN A 196 -14.78 -3.90 -17.92
CA ASN A 196 -14.87 -2.47 -17.61
C ASN A 196 -14.07 -1.57 -18.57
N LEU A 197 -13.45 -2.09 -19.64
CA LEU A 197 -12.85 -1.27 -20.72
C LEU A 197 -13.86 -0.23 -21.23
N ILE A 198 -15.08 -0.69 -21.50
CA ILE A 198 -16.16 0.14 -22.04
C ILE A 198 -16.65 1.16 -21.01
N ALA A 199 -16.80 0.76 -19.75
CA ALA A 199 -17.18 1.68 -18.66
C ALA A 199 -16.13 2.79 -18.43
N ARG A 200 -14.84 2.53 -18.68
CA ARG A 200 -13.78 3.55 -18.68
C ARG A 200 -13.84 4.45 -19.91
N ALA A 201 -14.02 3.90 -21.10
CA ALA A 201 -14.21 4.69 -22.32
C ALA A 201 -15.44 5.63 -22.20
N GLU A 202 -16.58 5.13 -21.70
CA GLU A 202 -17.76 5.94 -21.38
C GLU A 202 -17.50 7.01 -20.29
N LYS A 203 -16.59 6.75 -19.33
CA LYS A 203 -16.20 7.73 -18.31
C LYS A 203 -15.32 8.83 -18.92
N ILE A 204 -14.36 8.47 -19.76
CA ILE A 204 -13.46 9.38 -20.47
C ILE A 204 -14.26 10.26 -21.44
N GLU A 205 -15.12 9.66 -22.28
CA GLU A 205 -15.98 10.38 -23.22
C GLU A 205 -16.88 11.40 -22.51
N ARG A 206 -17.50 11.02 -21.38
CA ARG A 206 -18.30 11.96 -20.57
C ARG A 206 -17.48 13.08 -19.93
N GLY A 207 -16.23 12.84 -19.53
CA GLY A 207 -15.33 13.88 -19.02
C GLY A 207 -14.93 14.89 -20.10
N LEU A 208 -14.51 14.40 -21.27
CA LEU A 208 -14.20 15.24 -22.43
C LEU A 208 -15.41 16.08 -22.86
N MET A 209 -16.60 15.47 -22.92
CA MET A 209 -17.86 16.17 -23.22
C MET A 209 -18.18 17.24 -22.16
N ALA A 210 -18.03 16.93 -20.87
CA ALA A 210 -18.27 17.88 -19.79
C ALA A 210 -17.31 19.09 -19.87
N MET A 211 -16.03 18.87 -20.21
CA MET A 211 -15.07 19.94 -20.45
C MET A 211 -15.54 20.89 -21.57
N ILE A 212 -15.87 20.34 -22.75
CA ILE A 212 -16.31 21.13 -23.91
C ILE A 212 -17.57 21.94 -23.58
N TRP A 213 -18.55 21.34 -22.91
CA TRP A 213 -19.75 22.06 -22.48
C TRP A 213 -19.50 23.07 -21.36
N SER A 214 -18.46 22.87 -20.52
CA SER A 214 -18.10 23.86 -19.48
C SER A 214 -17.44 25.11 -20.06
N SER A 215 -16.63 24.99 -21.12
CA SER A 215 -16.00 26.14 -21.79
C SER A 215 -17.03 27.11 -22.40
N ASP A 216 -18.15 26.60 -22.93
CA ASP A 216 -19.22 27.44 -23.46
C ASP A 216 -20.01 28.18 -22.35
N THR A 217 -20.06 27.64 -21.13
CA THR A 217 -20.85 28.25 -20.02
C THR A 217 -20.11 29.31 -19.21
N ALA A 218 -18.78 29.40 -19.37
CA ALA A 218 -17.91 30.30 -18.61
C ALA A 218 -18.20 31.80 -18.84
N ASP A 219 -18.71 32.16 -20.03
CA ASP A 219 -18.98 33.56 -20.41
C ASP A 219 -20.36 34.11 -19.98
N GLU A 220 -21.34 33.27 -19.60
CA GLU A 220 -22.72 33.75 -19.31
C GLU A 220 -23.36 33.34 -17.95
N THR A 221 -22.90 32.30 -17.25
CA THR A 221 -23.68 31.73 -16.11
C THR A 221 -23.02 31.76 -14.73
N ASN A 222 -22.37 32.86 -14.39
CA ASN A 222 -21.81 33.08 -13.05
C ASN A 222 -22.86 33.51 -11.99
N GLU A 223 -23.94 32.71 -11.82
CA GLU A 223 -24.71 32.63 -10.56
C GLU A 223 -25.77 31.49 -10.55
N LYS A 224 -25.84 30.76 -9.41
CA LYS A 224 -26.95 29.88 -8.95
C LYS A 224 -27.24 28.55 -9.70
N SER A 225 -26.62 27.46 -9.23
CA SER A 225 -27.24 26.19 -8.73
C SER A 225 -26.31 24.98 -8.93
N ASN A 226 -26.44 23.85 -8.24
CA ASN A 226 -27.37 23.49 -7.16
C ASN A 226 -26.64 22.78 -6.01
N LYS A 227 -27.27 22.74 -4.83
CA LYS A 227 -26.66 22.29 -3.57
C LYS A 227 -26.92 20.80 -3.33
N ASP A 228 -25.96 19.95 -3.70
CA ASP A 228 -25.88 18.59 -3.18
C ASP A 228 -24.45 18.24 -2.72
N SER A 229 -24.34 17.25 -1.84
CA SER A 229 -23.25 17.12 -0.87
C SER A 229 -21.81 16.98 -1.41
N ARG A 230 -21.07 18.10 -1.50
CA ARG A 230 -19.59 18.17 -1.44
C ARG A 230 -19.11 19.44 -0.72
N VAL A 231 -17.82 19.46 -0.36
CA VAL A 231 -17.24 20.46 0.57
C VAL A 231 -17.20 21.86 -0.07
N SER A 232 -17.50 22.88 0.73
CA SER A 232 -17.41 24.28 0.30
C SER A 232 -15.95 24.71 0.10
N ILE A 233 -15.50 24.71 -1.15
CA ILE A 233 -14.28 25.40 -1.57
C ILE A 233 -14.57 26.91 -1.43
N GLN A 234 -13.84 27.59 -0.55
CA GLN A 234 -13.84 29.04 -0.46
C GLN A 234 -12.56 29.57 -1.09
N GLU A 235 -12.56 29.62 -2.41
CA GLU A 235 -11.52 30.35 -3.15
C GLU A 235 -11.65 31.84 -2.84
N LEU A 236 -10.62 32.35 -2.17
CA LEU A 236 -10.39 33.77 -1.96
C LEU A 236 -9.11 34.12 -2.69
N ASP A 237 -9.31 34.61 -3.91
CA ASP A 237 -8.25 34.89 -4.86
C ASP A 237 -7.32 35.99 -4.32
N MET A 238 -6.05 35.63 -4.10
CA MET A 238 -5.00 36.52 -3.59
C MET A 238 -3.68 36.13 -4.26
N PRO A 239 -2.88 37.12 -4.71
CA PRO A 239 -1.68 36.86 -5.51
C PRO A 239 -0.68 35.96 -4.77
N GLN A 240 -0.15 34.98 -5.49
CA GLN A 240 0.71 33.94 -4.95
C GLN A 240 2.02 34.51 -4.38
N SER A 241 2.20 34.41 -3.06
CA SER A 241 3.51 34.41 -2.41
C SER A 241 3.81 32.99 -1.89
N GLU A 242 5.06 32.55 -2.00
CA GLU A 242 5.48 31.19 -1.67
C GLU A 242 5.24 30.84 -0.18
N GLU A 243 5.18 31.85 0.69
CA GLU A 243 4.83 31.74 2.11
C GLU A 243 3.44 31.11 2.36
N CYS A 244 2.52 31.14 1.38
CA CYS A 244 1.19 30.54 1.51
C CYS A 244 1.14 29.01 1.42
N LEU A 245 2.25 28.33 1.11
CA LEU A 245 2.35 26.86 1.16
C LEU A 245 2.79 26.33 2.52
N ALA A 246 3.41 27.14 3.38
CA ALA A 246 3.83 26.71 4.70
C ALA A 246 2.63 26.63 5.66
N GLU A 247 2.26 25.41 6.10
CA GLU A 247 1.16 25.25 7.05
C GLU A 247 1.51 25.96 8.38
N LYS A 248 0.60 26.82 8.87
CA LYS A 248 0.77 27.55 10.14
C LYS A 248 1.06 26.55 11.28
N PRO A 249 2.00 26.85 12.20
CA PRO A 249 2.48 25.90 13.20
C PRO A 249 1.32 25.38 14.07
N ARG A 250 0.94 24.11 13.84
CA ARG A 250 -0.24 23.49 14.46
C ARG A 250 -0.12 23.45 15.99
N ARG A 251 -1.26 23.65 16.66
CA ARG A 251 -1.37 23.69 18.11
C ARG A 251 -0.94 22.35 18.75
N VAL A 252 -0.20 22.45 19.87
CA VAL A 252 0.03 21.31 20.77
C VAL A 252 -1.12 21.23 21.77
N VAL A 253 -1.73 20.05 21.89
CA VAL A 253 -2.77 19.76 22.89
C VAL A 253 -2.09 19.11 24.10
N LEU A 254 -2.18 19.76 25.27
CA LEU A 254 -1.59 19.28 26.53
C LEU A 254 -2.60 18.53 27.42
N LEU A 255 -3.77 18.16 26.87
CA LEU A 255 -4.85 17.54 27.65
C LEU A 255 -4.39 16.26 28.35
N HIS A 256 -3.65 15.37 27.67
CA HIS A 256 -3.11 14.14 28.26
C HIS A 256 -2.08 14.40 29.38
N SER A 257 -1.29 15.48 29.28
CA SER A 257 -0.39 15.90 30.36
C SER A 257 -1.18 16.37 31.59
N ILE A 258 -2.31 17.04 31.37
CA ILE A 258 -3.23 17.48 32.42
C ILE A 258 -3.97 16.27 33.04
N THR A 259 -4.47 15.32 32.24
CA THR A 259 -5.15 14.11 32.76
C THR A 259 -4.21 13.31 33.66
N THR A 260 -2.98 13.09 33.19
CA THR A 260 -1.95 12.34 33.92
C THR A 260 -1.51 13.08 35.18
N GLY A 261 -1.40 14.41 35.15
CA GLY A 261 -1.14 15.22 36.34
C GLY A 261 -2.26 15.13 37.40
N LEU A 262 -3.52 15.14 36.96
CA LEU A 262 -4.69 14.95 37.84
C LEU A 262 -4.74 13.54 38.44
N THR A 263 -4.42 12.51 37.65
CA THR A 263 -4.29 11.12 38.11
C THR A 263 -3.20 10.96 39.16
N LEU A 264 -2.01 11.52 38.93
CA LEU A 264 -0.92 11.52 39.93
C LEU A 264 -1.31 12.26 41.20
N CYS A 265 -2.02 13.39 41.09
CA CYS A 265 -2.57 14.11 42.25
C CYS A 265 -3.57 13.24 43.03
N LEU A 266 -4.49 12.56 42.35
CA LEU A 266 -5.48 11.68 42.97
C LEU A 266 -4.81 10.47 43.68
N ILE A 267 -3.81 9.86 43.07
CA ILE A 267 -2.97 8.81 43.67
C ILE A 267 -2.34 9.31 44.98
N LEU A 268 -1.68 10.47 44.95
CA LEU A 268 -1.02 11.04 46.13
C LEU A 268 -2.00 11.36 47.26
N VAL A 269 -3.19 11.87 46.94
CA VAL A 269 -4.25 12.14 47.92
C VAL A 269 -4.78 10.84 48.54
N VAL A 270 -5.03 9.79 47.75
CA VAL A 270 -5.55 8.51 48.24
C VAL A 270 -4.51 7.75 49.07
N LEU A 271 -3.26 7.66 48.60
CA LEU A 271 -2.17 7.04 49.36
C LEU A 271 -1.86 7.83 50.64
N GLY A 272 -1.82 9.17 50.57
CA GLY A 272 -1.64 10.04 51.73
C GLY A 272 -2.75 9.89 52.77
N ALA A 273 -4.01 9.73 52.34
CA ALA A 273 -5.13 9.43 53.24
C ALA A 273 -5.00 8.04 53.90
N GLY A 274 -4.44 7.05 53.19
CA GLY A 274 -4.07 5.74 53.71
C GLY A 274 -2.96 5.82 54.77
N TYR A 275 -1.84 6.48 54.45
CA TYR A 275 -0.72 6.66 55.38
C TYR A 275 -1.12 7.48 56.62
N ARG A 276 -2.02 8.46 56.48
CA ARG A 276 -2.60 9.19 57.62
C ARG A 276 -3.34 8.27 58.61
N LYS A 277 -3.93 7.17 58.15
CA LYS A 277 -4.47 6.13 59.05
C LYS A 277 -3.33 5.39 59.74
N ILE A 278 -2.34 4.87 58.98
CA ILE A 278 -1.19 4.15 59.54
C ILE A 278 -0.48 4.95 60.64
N VAL A 279 -0.24 6.25 60.44
CA VAL A 279 0.38 7.14 61.44
C VAL A 279 -0.48 7.27 62.71
N LYS A 280 -1.81 7.32 62.61
CA LYS A 280 -2.70 7.32 63.77
C LYS A 280 -2.66 5.98 64.53
N GLU A 281 -2.70 4.86 63.81
CA GLU A 281 -2.62 3.52 64.40
C GLU A 281 -1.28 3.29 65.11
N ILE A 282 -0.18 3.85 64.61
CA ILE A 282 1.13 3.83 65.29
C ILE A 282 1.11 4.70 66.56
N ALA A 283 0.44 5.85 66.52
CA ALA A 283 0.35 6.75 67.68
C ALA A 283 -0.48 6.19 68.85
N TYR A 284 -1.38 5.23 68.61
CA TYR A 284 -2.10 4.51 69.67
C TYR A 284 -1.31 3.30 70.18
N ASP A 285 -0.89 2.39 69.30
CA ASP A 285 -0.31 1.11 69.72
C ASP A 285 1.22 1.14 69.91
N ASN A 286 1.88 2.25 69.60
CA ASN A 286 3.34 2.45 69.68
C ASN A 286 4.19 1.41 68.88
N SER A 287 3.56 0.64 68.00
CA SER A 287 4.20 -0.45 67.25
C SER A 287 4.46 -0.07 65.79
N TYR A 288 5.74 -0.01 65.42
CA TYR A 288 6.19 0.40 64.09
C TYR A 288 6.02 -0.66 63.00
N THR A 289 5.60 -1.89 63.32
CA THR A 289 5.45 -2.99 62.34
C THR A 289 4.52 -2.63 61.17
N ARG A 290 3.53 -1.76 61.42
CA ARG A 290 2.59 -1.25 60.41
C ARG A 290 3.26 -0.43 59.29
N LEU A 291 4.48 0.08 59.49
CA LEU A 291 5.25 0.77 58.44
C LEU A 291 5.65 -0.17 57.29
N ALA A 292 5.70 -1.49 57.50
CA ALA A 292 6.00 -2.46 56.45
C ALA A 292 4.99 -2.39 55.27
N LEU A 293 3.76 -1.93 55.51
CA LEU A 293 2.76 -1.72 54.46
C LEU A 293 3.17 -0.65 53.43
N ILE A 294 4.08 0.26 53.78
CA ILE A 294 4.62 1.27 52.85
C ILE A 294 5.51 0.63 51.78
N ALA A 295 6.12 -0.54 52.05
CA ALA A 295 6.90 -1.26 51.04
C ALA A 295 6.05 -1.76 49.86
N VAL A 296 4.72 -1.90 50.04
CA VAL A 296 3.78 -2.30 48.97
C VAL A 296 3.39 -1.11 48.08
N ALA A 297 3.75 0.12 48.47
CA ALA A 297 3.35 1.36 47.78
C ALA A 297 3.65 1.41 46.27
N PRO A 298 4.79 0.91 45.75
CA PRO A 298 5.05 0.95 44.31
C PRO A 298 4.06 0.07 43.53
N VAL A 299 3.74 -1.12 44.05
CA VAL A 299 2.82 -2.07 43.43
C VAL A 299 1.38 -1.55 43.45
N THR A 300 0.95 -0.96 44.58
CA THR A 300 -0.38 -0.33 44.65
C THR A 300 -0.46 0.93 43.80
N THR A 301 0.62 1.70 43.66
CA THR A 301 0.67 2.88 42.78
C THR A 301 0.51 2.48 41.32
N TRP A 302 1.27 1.49 40.84
CA TRP A 302 1.18 0.97 39.47
C TRP A 302 -0.23 0.47 39.15
N LEU A 303 -0.82 -0.35 40.02
CA LEU A 303 -2.18 -0.87 39.82
C LEU A 303 -3.24 0.24 39.87
N ALA A 304 -3.12 1.19 40.81
CA ALA A 304 -4.06 2.30 40.95
C ALA A 304 -3.99 3.31 39.80
N PHE A 305 -2.82 3.45 39.14
CA PHE A 305 -2.64 4.36 38.02
C PHE A 305 -3.61 4.07 36.87
N PHE A 306 -3.80 2.79 36.50
CA PHE A 306 -4.76 2.39 35.47
C PHE A 306 -6.20 2.82 35.83
N PHE A 307 -6.68 2.46 37.03
CA PHE A 307 -8.04 2.76 37.45
C PHE A 307 -8.31 4.26 37.62
N PHE A 308 -7.35 5.03 38.15
CA PHE A 308 -7.51 6.47 38.32
C PHE A 308 -7.34 7.23 37.00
N GLN A 309 -6.46 6.79 36.09
CA GLN A 309 -6.39 7.36 34.74
C GLN A 309 -7.72 7.15 34.00
N ALA A 310 -8.29 5.94 34.06
CA ALA A 310 -9.62 5.66 33.49
C ALA A 310 -10.71 6.54 34.12
N LEU A 311 -10.72 6.72 35.45
CA LEU A 311 -11.69 7.59 36.13
C LEU A 311 -11.59 9.06 35.68
N ILE A 312 -10.38 9.63 35.65
CA ILE A 312 -10.14 11.01 35.21
C ILE A 312 -10.48 11.17 33.72
N SER A 313 -10.12 10.21 32.88
CA SER A 313 -10.48 10.20 31.46
C SER A 313 -11.99 10.16 31.23
N ASN A 314 -12.73 9.31 31.95
CA ASN A 314 -14.20 9.26 31.86
C ASN A 314 -14.85 10.60 32.27
N ILE A 315 -14.37 11.24 33.34
CA ILE A 315 -14.85 12.57 33.76
C ILE A 315 -14.61 13.62 32.65
N LEU A 316 -13.42 13.58 32.02
CA LEU A 316 -13.09 14.50 30.93
C LEU A 316 -13.77 14.17 29.60
N GLN A 317 -14.24 12.93 29.38
CA GLN A 317 -15.11 12.60 28.25
C GLN A 317 -16.55 13.11 28.45
N ILE A 318 -17.03 13.16 29.69
CA ILE A 318 -18.38 13.67 30.02
C ILE A 318 -18.44 15.21 29.98
N PHE A 319 -17.38 15.90 30.42
CA PHE A 319 -17.39 17.36 30.60
C PHE A 319 -16.39 18.13 29.71
N GLY A 320 -15.56 17.45 28.93
CA GLY A 320 -14.50 18.07 28.11
C GLY A 320 -14.95 18.53 26.72
N PRO A 321 -14.14 19.37 26.04
CA PRO A 321 -14.45 19.86 24.70
C PRO A 321 -14.23 18.77 23.64
N ILE A 322 -15.26 18.50 22.84
CA ILE A 322 -15.21 17.52 21.73
C ILE A 322 -14.54 18.12 20.47
N SER A 323 -14.44 19.46 20.35
CA SER A 323 -13.94 20.14 19.14
C SER A 323 -12.52 19.73 18.72
N GLN A 324 -11.69 19.29 19.68
CA GLN A 324 -10.33 18.80 19.42
C GLN A 324 -10.27 17.58 18.46
N VAL A 325 -11.37 16.85 18.26
CA VAL A 325 -11.48 15.75 17.29
C VAL A 325 -11.72 16.26 15.86
N GLN A 326 -12.14 17.52 15.70
CA GLN A 326 -12.45 18.18 14.42
C GLN A 326 -11.41 19.25 14.02
N GLU A 327 -10.40 19.50 14.86
CA GLU A 327 -9.32 20.48 14.63
C GLU A 327 -7.98 19.76 14.34
N ASN A 328 -7.19 20.28 13.40
CA ASN A 328 -5.85 19.75 13.13
C ASN A 328 -4.86 20.19 14.22
N THR A 329 -4.14 19.24 14.81
CA THR A 329 -3.13 19.48 15.86
C THR A 329 -1.74 19.06 15.39
N LYS A 330 -0.69 19.34 16.18
CA LYS A 330 0.70 18.95 15.84
C LYS A 330 0.84 17.46 15.50
N TYR A 331 0.04 16.59 16.13
CA TYR A 331 0.12 15.14 16.03
C TYR A 331 -1.14 14.49 15.41
N TYR A 332 -2.13 15.27 14.97
CA TYR A 332 -3.42 14.75 14.48
C TYR A 332 -4.00 15.57 13.31
N SER A 333 -4.63 14.89 12.35
CA SER A 333 -5.37 15.45 11.22
C SER A 333 -6.80 14.91 11.15
N GLY A 334 -7.75 15.72 11.62
CA GLY A 334 -9.19 15.47 11.43
C GLY A 334 -9.74 16.04 10.12
N LEU A 335 -9.05 17.02 9.53
CA LEU A 335 -9.40 17.68 8.26
C LEU A 335 -8.39 17.33 7.16
N PRO A 336 -8.84 17.14 5.90
CA PRO A 336 -7.94 16.87 4.77
C PRO A 336 -7.00 18.07 4.54
N PRO A 337 -5.76 17.83 4.07
CA PRO A 337 -4.83 18.90 3.74
C PRO A 337 -5.32 19.68 2.52
N LYS A 338 -4.83 20.91 2.37
CA LYS A 338 -4.87 21.56 1.05
C LYS A 338 -4.00 20.73 0.10
N ARG A 339 -4.53 20.38 -1.08
CA ARG A 339 -3.81 19.61 -2.09
C ARG A 339 -2.71 20.46 -2.73
N LEU A 340 -1.61 19.81 -3.10
CA LEU A 340 -0.61 20.38 -4.01
C LEU A 340 -1.27 20.66 -5.38
N SER A 341 -0.84 21.72 -6.07
CA SER A 341 -1.36 22.03 -7.40
C SER A 341 -0.87 21.01 -8.43
N SER A 342 -1.78 20.51 -9.28
CA SER A 342 -1.50 19.58 -10.40
C SER A 342 -0.40 20.11 -11.35
N ASN A 343 -0.14 21.42 -11.38
CA ASN A 343 0.90 22.03 -12.20
C ASN A 343 2.34 21.86 -11.66
N GLY A 344 2.51 21.37 -10.43
CA GLY A 344 3.83 21.07 -9.85
C GLY A 344 4.33 19.66 -10.19
N PRO A 345 5.66 19.40 -10.11
CA PRO A 345 6.17 18.04 -10.11
C PRO A 345 5.75 17.34 -8.82
N LEU A 346 4.90 16.31 -8.93
CA LEU A 346 4.47 15.49 -7.80
C LEU A 346 5.50 14.35 -7.55
N PRO A 347 5.89 14.09 -6.29
CA PRO A 347 6.97 13.17 -5.93
C PRO A 347 6.60 11.69 -6.14
N HIS A 348 7.62 10.82 -6.20
CA HIS A 348 7.44 9.38 -6.41
C HIS A 348 7.00 8.67 -5.14
N VAL A 349 5.98 7.83 -5.23
CA VAL A 349 5.47 7.04 -4.09
C VAL A 349 5.64 5.53 -4.36
N THR A 350 6.38 4.84 -3.50
CA THR A 350 6.50 3.38 -3.54
C THR A 350 5.50 2.74 -2.58
N ILE A 351 4.57 1.94 -3.09
CA ILE A 351 3.65 1.16 -2.26
C ILE A 351 4.34 -0.16 -1.91
N GLN A 352 4.78 -0.30 -0.66
CA GLN A 352 5.51 -1.48 -0.18
C GLN A 352 4.57 -2.43 0.58
N CYS A 353 4.55 -3.70 0.16
CA CYS A 353 3.61 -4.71 0.65
C CYS A 353 4.37 -6.02 1.02
N PRO A 354 4.43 -6.40 2.32
CA PRO A 354 5.03 -7.66 2.75
C PRO A 354 4.05 -8.83 2.55
N VAL A 355 4.49 -9.85 1.81
CA VAL A 355 3.73 -11.06 1.50
C VAL A 355 4.45 -12.30 2.03
N TYR A 356 3.67 -13.29 2.42
CA TYR A 356 4.07 -14.62 2.85
C TYR A 356 3.11 -15.66 2.26
N LYS A 357 2.15 -16.20 3.03
CA LYS A 357 1.36 -17.38 2.67
C LYS A 357 -0.07 -17.07 2.20
N GLU A 358 -0.32 -15.84 1.80
CA GLU A 358 -1.65 -15.34 1.48
C GLU A 358 -2.08 -15.77 0.07
N GLY A 359 -3.36 -16.02 -0.11
CA GLY A 359 -3.87 -16.54 -1.37
C GLY A 359 -3.80 -15.50 -2.50
N LEU A 360 -3.22 -15.88 -3.64
CA LEU A 360 -3.05 -14.99 -4.79
C LEU A 360 -4.37 -14.36 -5.25
N GLN A 361 -5.43 -15.16 -5.39
CA GLN A 361 -6.73 -14.71 -5.87
C GLN A 361 -7.66 -14.16 -4.77
N THR A 362 -7.43 -14.50 -3.50
CA THR A 362 -8.31 -14.12 -2.38
C THR A 362 -7.84 -12.87 -1.64
N VAL A 363 -6.52 -12.64 -1.60
CA VAL A 363 -5.89 -11.56 -0.83
C VAL A 363 -5.08 -10.65 -1.75
N ILE A 364 -4.02 -11.19 -2.37
CA ILE A 364 -3.00 -10.38 -3.07
C ILE A 364 -3.59 -9.63 -4.27
N ALA A 365 -4.23 -10.30 -5.22
CA ALA A 365 -4.77 -9.66 -6.42
C ALA A 365 -5.90 -8.64 -6.09
N PRO A 366 -6.88 -8.95 -5.22
CA PRO A 366 -7.86 -7.96 -4.76
C PRO A 366 -7.26 -6.71 -4.10
N THR A 367 -6.13 -6.83 -3.40
CA THR A 367 -5.37 -5.70 -2.84
C THR A 367 -4.64 -4.92 -3.92
N VAL A 368 -3.94 -5.60 -4.84
CA VAL A 368 -3.27 -4.99 -6.01
C VAL A 368 -4.25 -4.19 -6.88
N TYR A 369 -5.47 -4.66 -7.13
CA TYR A 369 -6.48 -3.88 -7.86
C TYR A 369 -6.90 -2.60 -7.11
N SER A 370 -6.97 -2.62 -5.78
CA SER A 370 -7.24 -1.43 -4.96
C SER A 370 -6.11 -0.40 -5.08
N ILE A 371 -4.86 -0.87 -5.06
CA ILE A 371 -3.67 -0.03 -5.18
C ILE A 371 -3.56 0.57 -6.58
N LYS A 372 -3.74 -0.25 -7.64
CA LYS A 372 -3.74 0.22 -9.03
C LYS A 372 -4.78 1.33 -9.27
N ALA A 373 -5.95 1.26 -8.64
CA ALA A 373 -6.97 2.32 -8.72
C ALA A 373 -6.54 3.63 -8.00
N ALA A 374 -5.74 3.53 -6.94
CA ALA A 374 -5.15 4.70 -6.27
C ALA A 374 -3.99 5.31 -7.08
N ILE A 375 -3.07 4.49 -7.59
CA ILE A 375 -1.98 4.92 -8.47
C ILE A 375 -2.54 5.57 -9.73
N SER A 376 -3.58 5.00 -10.34
CA SER A 376 -4.22 5.56 -11.53
C SER A 376 -4.69 7.01 -11.33
N THR A 377 -5.31 7.30 -10.19
CA THR A 377 -5.76 8.65 -9.85
C THR A 377 -4.56 9.58 -9.64
N TYR A 378 -3.50 9.12 -8.98
CA TYR A 378 -2.28 9.90 -8.75
C TYR A 378 -1.48 10.17 -10.04
N GLU A 379 -1.38 9.21 -10.96
CA GLU A 379 -0.78 9.40 -12.29
C GLU A 379 -1.62 10.36 -13.15
N MET A 380 -2.95 10.34 -13.04
CA MET A 380 -3.82 11.32 -13.70
C MET A 380 -3.74 12.71 -13.04
N GLN A 381 -3.39 12.80 -11.76
CA GLN A 381 -3.08 14.07 -11.08
C GLN A 381 -1.65 14.57 -11.39
N GLY A 382 -0.81 13.73 -11.99
CA GLY A 382 0.54 14.10 -12.43
C GLY A 382 1.70 13.57 -11.59
N GLY A 383 1.41 12.76 -10.56
CA GLY A 383 2.41 12.02 -9.80
C GLY A 383 2.88 10.77 -10.52
N THR A 384 3.80 10.04 -9.87
CA THR A 384 4.25 8.72 -10.32
C THR A 384 4.35 7.79 -9.11
N ALA A 385 4.10 6.50 -9.28
CA ALA A 385 4.20 5.53 -8.20
C ALA A 385 4.53 4.13 -8.72
N ASN A 386 5.16 3.30 -7.88
CA ASN A 386 5.42 1.90 -8.17
C ASN A 386 4.91 0.98 -7.02
N ILE A 387 4.70 -0.30 -7.33
CA ILE A 387 4.33 -1.32 -6.34
C ILE A 387 5.55 -2.21 -6.10
N PHE A 388 5.93 -2.37 -4.84
CA PHE A 388 7.04 -3.21 -4.40
C PHE A 388 6.55 -4.30 -3.43
N ILE A 389 6.54 -5.55 -3.88
CA ILE A 389 6.13 -6.70 -3.06
C ILE A 389 7.36 -7.39 -2.47
N ASN A 390 7.31 -7.72 -1.18
CA ASN A 390 8.36 -8.48 -0.51
C ASN A 390 7.80 -9.86 -0.18
N ASP A 391 8.01 -10.87 -1.02
CA ASP A 391 7.36 -12.18 -0.93
C ASP A 391 8.26 -13.24 -0.26
N ASP A 392 8.20 -13.35 1.06
CA ASP A 392 8.86 -14.41 1.85
C ASP A 392 8.22 -15.81 1.65
N GLY A 393 7.06 -15.87 0.99
CA GLY A 393 6.36 -17.10 0.71
C GLY A 393 6.76 -17.76 -0.61
N MET A 394 7.25 -17.02 -1.60
CA MET A 394 7.42 -17.54 -2.97
C MET A 394 8.29 -18.80 -3.04
N GLN A 395 9.40 -18.85 -2.30
CA GLN A 395 10.29 -20.01 -2.22
C GLN A 395 9.76 -21.17 -1.33
N LEU A 396 8.57 -21.01 -0.72
CA LEU A 396 7.90 -21.99 0.14
C LEU A 396 6.68 -22.66 -0.51
N LEU A 397 6.26 -22.16 -1.69
CA LEU A 397 5.12 -22.66 -2.45
C LEU A 397 5.51 -23.85 -3.34
N SER A 398 4.52 -24.49 -3.97
CA SER A 398 4.79 -25.34 -5.13
C SER A 398 5.34 -24.52 -6.29
N ALA A 399 6.10 -25.16 -7.19
CA ALA A 399 6.65 -24.50 -8.38
C ALA A 399 5.56 -23.93 -9.32
N GLU A 400 4.35 -24.50 -9.28
CA GLU A 400 3.19 -24.05 -10.06
C GLU A 400 2.57 -22.78 -9.45
N GLU A 401 2.36 -22.74 -8.13
CA GLU A 401 1.87 -21.56 -7.42
C GLU A 401 2.88 -20.41 -7.44
N ALA A 402 4.17 -20.71 -7.28
CA ALA A 402 5.25 -19.73 -7.35
C ALA A 402 5.30 -19.08 -8.75
N ARG A 403 5.21 -19.89 -9.82
CA ARG A 403 5.12 -19.37 -11.19
C ARG A 403 3.84 -18.55 -11.41
N ALA A 404 2.69 -19.00 -10.89
CA ALA A 404 1.45 -18.23 -10.99
C ALA A 404 1.51 -16.87 -10.25
N ARG A 405 2.26 -16.74 -9.15
CA ARG A 405 2.58 -15.44 -8.54
C ARG A 405 3.50 -14.61 -9.42
N GLN A 406 4.57 -15.19 -9.97
CA GLN A 406 5.52 -14.50 -10.86
C GLN A 406 4.84 -13.96 -12.13
N ASP A 407 4.08 -14.80 -12.85
CA ASP A 407 3.32 -14.43 -14.05
C ASP A 407 2.32 -13.29 -13.73
N PHE A 408 1.71 -13.29 -12.53
CA PHE A 408 0.81 -12.22 -12.07
C PHE A 408 1.57 -10.91 -11.79
N TYR A 409 2.72 -10.97 -11.11
CA TYR A 409 3.54 -9.77 -10.85
C TYR A 409 4.11 -9.16 -12.15
N GLU A 410 4.55 -9.98 -13.10
CA GLU A 410 4.95 -9.55 -14.44
C GLU A 410 3.79 -8.89 -15.20
N GLU A 411 2.61 -9.52 -15.23
CA GLU A 411 1.40 -8.96 -15.87
C GLU A 411 1.00 -7.60 -15.24
N HIS A 412 1.24 -7.41 -13.94
CA HIS A 412 0.88 -6.20 -13.23
C HIS A 412 2.00 -5.15 -13.20
N SER A 413 3.16 -5.42 -13.80
CA SER A 413 4.38 -4.58 -13.77
C SER A 413 4.86 -4.26 -12.34
N ILE A 414 4.75 -5.25 -11.44
CA ILE A 414 5.12 -5.13 -10.02
C ILE A 414 6.58 -5.54 -9.81
N GLY A 415 7.35 -4.72 -9.10
CA GLY A 415 8.67 -5.12 -8.61
C GLY A 415 8.54 -6.03 -7.39
N TRP A 416 9.32 -7.11 -7.33
CA TRP A 416 9.29 -8.03 -6.19
C TRP A 416 10.65 -8.59 -5.81
N VAL A 417 10.81 -8.92 -4.53
CA VAL A 417 11.94 -9.67 -3.97
C VAL A 417 11.41 -10.80 -3.09
N ALA A 418 11.92 -12.01 -3.30
CA ALA A 418 11.70 -13.17 -2.45
C ALA A 418 13.03 -13.65 -1.84
N ARG A 419 13.06 -13.74 -0.52
CA ARG A 419 14.25 -14.16 0.25
C ARG A 419 14.32 -15.69 0.42
N PRO A 420 15.50 -16.24 0.79
CA PRO A 420 15.63 -17.65 1.11
C PRO A 420 14.75 -18.09 2.29
N ARG A 421 14.24 -19.31 2.20
CA ARG A 421 13.61 -20.01 3.34
C ARG A 421 14.50 -19.92 4.58
N HIS A 422 13.93 -19.52 5.70
CA HIS A 422 14.62 -19.60 6.99
C HIS A 422 14.92 -21.05 7.36
N ASP A 423 16.20 -21.41 7.30
CA ASP A 423 16.73 -22.73 7.61
C ASP A 423 18.07 -22.57 8.35
N PRO A 424 18.07 -22.45 9.69
CA PRO A 424 19.29 -22.27 10.47
C PRO A 424 20.12 -23.55 10.64
N LYS A 425 19.68 -24.68 10.06
CA LYS A 425 20.32 -26.00 10.24
C LYS A 425 20.80 -26.65 8.94
N GLY A 426 20.29 -26.21 7.77
CA GLY A 426 20.52 -26.88 6.49
C GLY A 426 19.68 -28.15 6.32
N GLU A 427 18.48 -28.21 6.93
CA GLU A 427 17.56 -29.35 6.80
C GLU A 427 16.85 -29.38 5.42
N HIS A 428 16.88 -28.27 4.66
CA HIS A 428 16.19 -28.10 3.38
C HIS A 428 17.02 -27.44 2.28
N ASN A 429 17.88 -26.48 2.63
CA ASN A 429 18.75 -25.80 1.66
C ASN A 429 20.22 -26.24 1.81
N PRO A 430 21.00 -26.35 0.72
CA PRO A 430 22.42 -26.76 0.77
C PRO A 430 23.32 -25.72 1.47
N VAL A 431 22.84 -24.49 1.66
CA VAL A 431 23.47 -23.44 2.47
C VAL A 431 22.44 -22.99 3.52
N PRO A 432 22.76 -23.04 4.84
CA PRO A 432 21.83 -22.62 5.88
C PRO A 432 21.60 -21.10 5.86
N PHE A 433 20.34 -20.68 5.98
CA PHE A 433 19.94 -19.27 6.01
C PHE A 433 19.36 -18.85 7.37
N LEU A 434 20.20 -18.18 8.16
CA LEU A 434 19.82 -17.54 9.41
C LEU A 434 19.16 -16.18 9.14
N ARG A 435 17.82 -16.18 9.07
CA ARG A 435 16.99 -14.99 9.02
C ARG A 435 17.28 -14.07 10.22
N ARG A 436 17.88 -12.90 9.96
CA ARG A 436 18.23 -11.91 11.00
C ARG A 436 17.01 -11.15 11.52
N GLY A 437 17.04 -10.73 12.78
CA GLY A 437 16.01 -9.88 13.41
C GLY A 437 14.80 -10.64 13.98
N LYS A 438 14.24 -10.12 15.08
CA LYS A 438 13.16 -10.79 15.84
C LYS A 438 11.88 -10.97 15.00
N PHE A 439 11.39 -9.90 14.38
CA PHE A 439 10.11 -9.85 13.65
C PHE A 439 10.24 -10.35 12.21
N LYS A 440 9.21 -11.07 11.73
CA LYS A 440 9.23 -11.72 10.40
C LYS A 440 9.00 -10.74 9.25
N LYS A 441 8.08 -9.77 9.42
CA LYS A 441 7.78 -8.68 8.46
C LYS A 441 8.98 -7.74 8.32
N ALA A 442 9.52 -7.17 9.40
CA ALA A 442 10.73 -6.34 9.39
C ALA A 442 11.86 -6.99 8.61
N SER A 443 12.17 -8.22 8.99
CA SER A 443 13.25 -9.00 8.42
C SER A 443 13.07 -9.27 6.93
N ASN A 444 11.85 -9.20 6.41
CA ASN A 444 11.52 -9.37 4.99
C ASN A 444 11.66 -8.03 4.25
N MET A 445 11.00 -6.99 4.75
CA MET A 445 11.06 -5.64 4.18
C MET A 445 12.51 -5.10 4.17
N ASN A 446 13.25 -5.24 5.28
CA ASN A 446 14.67 -4.86 5.35
C ASN A 446 15.57 -5.70 4.43
N TYR A 447 15.22 -6.95 4.13
CA TYR A 447 15.99 -7.77 3.18
C TYR A 447 15.76 -7.28 1.75
N ALA A 448 14.51 -6.98 1.39
CA ALA A 448 14.15 -6.46 0.09
C ALA A 448 14.72 -5.04 -0.16
N LEU A 449 14.66 -4.16 0.85
CA LEU A 449 15.32 -2.85 0.82
C LEU A 449 16.84 -3.00 0.70
N TRP A 450 17.48 -3.92 1.42
CA TRP A 450 18.92 -4.19 1.27
C TRP A 450 19.31 -4.67 -0.14
N VAL A 451 18.44 -5.41 -0.84
CA VAL A 451 18.64 -5.76 -2.25
C VAL A 451 18.48 -4.53 -3.16
N SER A 452 17.47 -3.68 -2.90
CA SER A 452 17.27 -2.43 -3.64
C SER A 452 18.47 -1.48 -3.50
N ASN A 453 18.94 -1.23 -2.27
CA ASN A 453 20.12 -0.40 -2.00
C ASN A 453 21.37 -0.91 -2.73
N ARG A 454 21.58 -2.23 -2.79
CA ARG A 454 22.71 -2.84 -3.54
C ARG A 454 22.63 -2.60 -5.05
N ILE A 455 21.44 -2.41 -5.61
CA ILE A 455 21.23 -2.07 -7.02
C ILE A 455 21.48 -0.56 -7.23
N GLU A 456 21.01 0.31 -6.34
CA GLU A 456 21.31 1.76 -6.40
C GLU A 456 22.79 2.08 -6.20
N ASP A 457 23.47 1.42 -5.26
CA ASP A 457 24.93 1.45 -5.10
C ASP A 457 25.62 1.06 -6.42
N LYS A 458 25.08 0.06 -7.12
CA LYS A 458 25.62 -0.47 -8.37
C LYS A 458 25.44 0.46 -9.55
N ILE A 459 24.27 1.07 -9.69
CA ILE A 459 23.96 2.09 -10.71
C ILE A 459 24.81 3.34 -10.45
N SER A 460 24.90 3.78 -9.19
CA SER A 460 25.71 4.93 -8.77
C SER A 460 27.22 4.73 -8.99
N ALA A 461 27.71 3.50 -8.81
CA ALA A 461 29.09 3.14 -9.13
C ALA A 461 29.39 3.12 -10.64
N GLY A 462 28.39 3.21 -11.51
CA GLY A 462 28.54 3.30 -12.97
C GLY A 462 29.19 4.61 -13.47
N GLY A 463 29.26 5.64 -12.62
CA GLY A 463 29.90 6.92 -12.93
C GLY A 463 28.94 8.00 -13.41
N HIS A 464 29.47 9.01 -14.12
CA HIS A 464 28.68 10.14 -14.58
C HIS A 464 27.86 9.77 -15.83
N ARG A 465 26.53 9.93 -15.77
CA ARG A 465 25.63 9.79 -16.92
C ARG A 465 26.01 10.82 -18.01
N PRO A 466 26.30 10.41 -19.27
CA PRO A 466 26.56 11.35 -20.37
C PRO A 466 25.36 12.23 -20.72
N ASP A 467 25.59 13.37 -21.36
CA ASP A 467 24.53 14.32 -21.77
C ASP A 467 23.48 13.73 -22.74
N TYR A 468 23.79 12.59 -23.38
CA TYR A 468 22.89 11.86 -24.29
C TYR A 468 22.17 10.66 -23.64
N TRP A 469 22.33 10.45 -22.33
CA TRP A 469 21.79 9.29 -21.61
C TRP A 469 20.26 9.25 -21.67
N THR A 470 19.71 8.20 -22.27
CA THR A 470 18.27 8.03 -22.44
C THR A 470 17.65 7.26 -21.27
N GLN A 471 16.32 7.26 -21.20
CA GLN A 471 15.58 6.40 -20.28
C GLN A 471 15.81 4.90 -20.58
N GLU A 472 16.17 4.54 -21.81
CA GLU A 472 16.48 3.17 -22.21
C GLU A 472 17.88 2.75 -21.72
N ASP A 473 18.85 3.66 -21.72
CA ASP A 473 20.17 3.45 -21.08
C ASP A 473 20.04 3.26 -19.56
N GLU A 474 19.18 4.07 -18.90
CA GLU A 474 18.88 3.92 -17.48
C GLU A 474 18.26 2.55 -17.17
N VAL A 475 17.24 2.12 -17.93
CA VAL A 475 16.61 0.79 -17.78
C VAL A 475 17.62 -0.33 -18.07
N ALA A 476 18.43 -0.21 -19.12
CA ALA A 476 19.47 -1.19 -19.44
C ALA A 476 20.61 -1.21 -18.40
N SER A 477 20.86 -0.11 -17.68
CA SER A 477 21.77 -0.10 -16.53
C SER A 477 21.17 -0.79 -15.31
N TYR A 478 19.87 -0.58 -15.05
CA TYR A 478 19.13 -1.20 -13.96
C TYR A 478 19.04 -2.73 -14.12
N VAL A 479 18.67 -3.23 -15.31
CA VAL A 479 18.59 -4.68 -15.58
C VAL A 479 19.94 -5.37 -15.34
N ARG A 480 21.04 -4.81 -15.86
CA ARG A 480 22.39 -5.35 -15.61
C ARG A 480 22.77 -5.32 -14.13
N ALA A 481 22.41 -4.26 -13.40
CA ALA A 481 22.68 -4.15 -11.96
C ALA A 481 21.88 -5.17 -11.14
N LEU A 482 20.62 -5.45 -11.52
CA LEU A 482 19.78 -6.50 -10.94
C LEU A 482 20.35 -7.90 -11.21
N GLU A 483 20.72 -8.21 -12.45
CA GLU A 483 21.36 -9.48 -12.84
C GLU A 483 22.67 -9.71 -12.05
N GLU A 484 23.57 -8.71 -11.97
CA GLU A 484 24.79 -8.78 -11.17
C GLU A 484 24.54 -9.02 -9.67
N VAL A 485 23.44 -8.50 -9.12
CA VAL A 485 23.09 -8.68 -7.70
C VAL A 485 22.55 -10.09 -7.45
N ILE A 486 21.75 -10.64 -8.37
CA ILE A 486 21.23 -12.02 -8.30
C ILE A 486 22.35 -13.05 -8.49
N GLU A 487 23.28 -12.83 -9.43
CA GLU A 487 24.45 -13.70 -9.63
C GLU A 487 25.33 -13.76 -8.37
N LYS A 488 25.63 -12.60 -7.77
CA LYS A 488 26.40 -12.51 -6.51
C LYS A 488 25.70 -13.14 -5.32
N ASP A 489 24.38 -13.24 -5.36
CA ASP A 489 23.60 -13.93 -4.34
C ASP A 489 23.51 -15.45 -4.59
N GLU A 490 24.21 -15.99 -5.59
CA GLU A 490 24.29 -17.43 -5.89
C GLU A 490 22.89 -18.05 -6.09
N GLY A 491 21.95 -17.28 -6.64
CA GLY A 491 20.55 -17.69 -6.85
C GLY A 491 19.70 -17.81 -5.57
N ARG A 492 20.22 -17.39 -4.41
CA ARG A 492 19.50 -17.39 -3.12
C ARG A 492 18.39 -16.34 -3.10
N THR A 493 18.69 -15.13 -3.56
CA THR A 493 17.71 -14.05 -3.76
C THR A 493 17.01 -14.28 -5.09
N TRP A 494 15.68 -14.25 -5.09
CA TRP A 494 14.90 -14.12 -6.33
C TRP A 494 14.32 -12.70 -6.37
N ALA A 495 14.47 -12.00 -7.49
CA ALA A 495 13.97 -10.64 -7.66
C ALA A 495 13.69 -10.36 -9.14
N ASP A 496 12.67 -9.55 -9.43
CA ASP A 496 12.32 -9.13 -10.79
C ASP A 496 11.49 -7.83 -10.74
N GLY A 497 11.32 -7.17 -11.89
CA GLY A 497 10.61 -5.89 -12.03
C GLY A 497 11.38 -4.69 -11.46
N ASN A 498 10.67 -3.58 -11.25
CA ASN A 498 11.24 -2.33 -10.74
C ASN A 498 11.14 -2.24 -9.20
N ILE A 499 12.25 -2.47 -8.51
CA ILE A 499 12.34 -2.42 -7.03
C ILE A 499 13.05 -1.16 -6.50
N ARG A 500 13.20 -0.12 -7.34
CA ARG A 500 13.70 1.20 -6.90
C ARG A 500 12.70 1.86 -5.94
N MET A 501 13.20 2.65 -5.00
CA MET A 501 12.38 3.37 -4.01
C MET A 501 12.18 4.83 -4.41
N GLY A 502 10.98 5.37 -4.17
CA GLY A 502 10.64 6.79 -4.32
C GLY A 502 10.90 7.62 -3.06
N ASP A 503 10.54 8.90 -3.13
CA ASP A 503 10.68 9.87 -2.04
C ASP A 503 9.85 9.47 -0.79
N TYR A 504 8.70 8.84 -1.02
CA TYR A 504 7.78 8.37 0.02
C TYR A 504 7.44 6.89 -0.14
N VAL A 505 7.29 6.19 0.98
CA VAL A 505 6.91 4.76 1.04
C VAL A 505 5.56 4.62 1.72
N LEU A 506 4.58 4.07 1.01
CA LEU A 506 3.29 3.69 1.59
C LEU A 506 3.37 2.23 2.03
N LEU A 507 3.52 2.01 3.33
CA LEU A 507 3.45 0.69 3.96
C LEU A 507 1.98 0.29 4.10
N ILE A 508 1.67 -0.90 3.60
CA ILE A 508 0.36 -1.55 3.66
C ILE A 508 0.52 -3.03 4.04
N ASP A 509 -0.54 -3.68 4.50
CA ASP A 509 -0.58 -5.14 4.62
C ASP A 509 -1.19 -5.80 3.37
N SER A 510 -1.02 -7.13 3.28
CA SER A 510 -1.42 -7.95 2.13
C SER A 510 -2.90 -7.89 1.77
N ASP A 511 -3.75 -7.66 2.76
CA ASP A 511 -5.21 -7.73 2.74
C ASP A 511 -5.85 -6.35 2.54
N THR A 512 -5.05 -5.30 2.74
CA THR A 512 -5.41 -3.90 2.91
C THR A 512 -6.10 -3.31 1.69
N ARG A 513 -7.11 -2.47 1.91
CA ARG A 513 -7.74 -1.65 0.87
C ARG A 513 -7.58 -0.17 1.15
N VAL A 514 -7.30 0.57 0.09
CA VAL A 514 -6.95 1.98 0.08
C VAL A 514 -7.97 2.79 -0.72
N PRO A 515 -8.30 4.04 -0.34
CA PRO A 515 -9.10 4.94 -1.15
C PRO A 515 -8.42 5.25 -2.49
N THR A 516 -9.20 5.52 -3.54
CA THR A 516 -8.63 5.85 -4.86
C THR A 516 -7.88 7.17 -4.91
N ASP A 517 -8.09 8.08 -3.95
CA ASP A 517 -7.59 9.46 -3.99
C ASP A 517 -6.69 9.79 -2.78
N CYS A 518 -6.19 8.75 -2.07
CA CYS A 518 -5.44 8.95 -0.83
C CYS A 518 -3.99 9.41 -1.04
N LEU A 519 -3.37 9.08 -2.18
CA LEU A 519 -1.94 9.34 -2.42
C LEU A 519 -1.64 10.84 -2.46
N LEU A 520 -2.45 11.62 -3.22
CA LEU A 520 -2.27 13.08 -3.30
C LEU A 520 -2.51 13.76 -1.95
N ASP A 521 -3.52 13.33 -1.17
CA ASP A 521 -3.74 13.88 0.17
C ASP A 521 -2.53 13.58 1.09
N ALA A 522 -2.06 12.34 1.11
CA ALA A 522 -0.95 11.92 1.97
C ALA A 522 0.36 12.65 1.63
N VAL A 523 0.70 12.73 0.34
CA VAL A 523 1.86 13.46 -0.18
C VAL A 523 1.74 14.97 0.08
N SER A 524 0.56 15.54 -0.07
CA SER A 524 0.31 16.96 0.25
C SER A 524 0.51 17.23 1.74
N GLU A 525 0.11 16.32 2.63
CA GLU A 525 0.33 16.49 4.06
C GLU A 525 1.81 16.42 4.44
N MET A 526 2.60 15.48 3.91
CA MET A 526 4.04 15.42 4.21
C MET A 526 4.79 16.62 3.61
N THR A 527 4.46 17.01 2.37
CA THR A 527 5.12 18.14 1.69
C THR A 527 4.85 19.48 2.39
N HIS A 528 3.63 19.72 2.88
CA HIS A 528 3.30 20.91 3.68
C HIS A 528 3.79 20.82 5.14
N SER A 529 4.34 19.69 5.58
CA SER A 529 4.85 19.46 6.94
C SER A 529 6.13 18.60 6.94
N PRO A 530 7.27 19.09 6.41
CA PRO A 530 8.54 18.31 6.28
C PRO A 530 9.14 17.85 7.62
N GLN A 531 8.61 18.33 8.73
CA GLN A 531 8.86 17.87 10.09
C GLN A 531 8.17 16.54 10.45
N VAL A 532 7.28 16.01 9.61
CA VAL A 532 6.56 14.74 9.80
C VAL A 532 7.24 13.63 9.02
N ALA A 533 7.72 12.59 9.71
CA ALA A 533 8.34 11.43 9.07
C ALA A 533 7.37 10.25 8.86
N ILE A 534 6.25 10.21 9.59
CA ILE A 534 5.21 9.18 9.47
C ILE A 534 3.81 9.81 9.54
N ILE A 535 2.96 9.49 8.57
CA ILE A 535 1.50 9.62 8.64
C ILE A 535 0.89 8.24 8.86
N GLN A 536 0.21 8.05 9.99
CA GLN A 536 -0.55 6.83 10.32
C GLN A 536 -2.04 7.09 10.06
N TYR A 537 -2.66 6.33 9.15
CA TYR A 537 -4.09 6.42 8.91
C TYR A 537 -4.92 5.66 9.94
N LEU A 538 -6.10 6.20 10.24
CA LEU A 538 -7.17 5.48 10.94
C LEU A 538 -7.72 4.36 10.04
N SER A 539 -7.70 3.14 10.56
CA SER A 539 -8.26 1.94 9.94
C SER A 539 -9.71 1.75 10.35
N GLY A 540 -10.63 1.62 9.40
CA GLY A 540 -11.96 1.04 9.67
C GLY A 540 -11.86 -0.46 9.96
N VAL A 541 -12.89 -1.06 10.55
CA VAL A 541 -13.01 -2.53 10.64
C VAL A 541 -13.63 -3.06 9.35
N MET A 542 -12.93 -3.99 8.67
CA MET A 542 -13.49 -4.68 7.51
C MET A 542 -14.41 -5.83 7.93
N ASN A 543 -15.72 -5.61 7.83
CA ASN A 543 -16.70 -6.68 7.98
C ASN A 543 -16.78 -7.53 6.71
N VAL A 544 -16.74 -8.84 6.90
CA VAL A 544 -16.90 -9.90 5.90
C VAL A 544 -18.36 -10.39 5.90
N THR A 545 -19.08 -10.29 7.03
CA THR A 545 -20.52 -10.59 7.12
C THR A 545 -21.31 -9.53 7.89
N GLU A 546 -22.62 -9.51 7.73
CA GLU A 546 -23.53 -8.61 8.46
C GLU A 546 -23.93 -9.17 9.85
N SER A 547 -23.12 -10.04 10.46
CA SER A 547 -23.48 -10.69 11.73
C SER A 547 -23.55 -9.69 12.90
N PHE A 548 -24.44 -9.96 13.87
CA PHE A 548 -24.61 -9.11 15.06
C PHE A 548 -23.31 -8.98 15.88
N PHE A 549 -22.54 -10.06 16.00
CA PHE A 549 -21.28 -10.05 16.75
C PHE A 549 -20.19 -9.23 16.04
N GLU A 550 -20.11 -9.30 14.72
CA GLU A 550 -19.14 -8.56 13.90
C GLU A 550 -19.46 -7.07 13.86
N ASN A 551 -20.73 -6.70 13.74
CA ASN A 551 -21.20 -5.33 13.95
C ASN A 551 -20.96 -4.83 15.38
N GLY A 552 -21.07 -5.69 16.39
CA GLY A 552 -20.72 -5.38 17.78
C GLY A 552 -19.22 -5.13 17.99
N ILE A 553 -18.36 -5.94 17.37
CA ILE A 553 -16.90 -5.75 17.35
C ILE A 553 -16.54 -4.45 16.60
N THR A 554 -17.19 -4.17 15.48
CA THR A 554 -17.04 -2.90 14.73
C THR A 554 -17.31 -1.71 15.64
N PHE A 555 -18.47 -1.71 16.32
CA PHE A 555 -18.85 -0.63 17.21
C PHE A 555 -17.85 -0.45 18.37
N PHE A 556 -17.40 -1.54 18.99
CA PHE A 556 -16.42 -1.48 20.08
C PHE A 556 -15.06 -0.96 19.61
N THR A 557 -14.55 -1.44 18.48
CA THR A 557 -13.27 -1.00 17.91
C THR A 557 -13.32 0.46 17.46
N ASN A 558 -14.41 0.89 16.81
CA ASN A 558 -14.59 2.30 16.44
C ASN A 558 -14.73 3.22 17.66
N LEU A 559 -15.30 2.74 18.77
CA LEU A 559 -15.31 3.46 20.05
C LEU A 559 -13.89 3.62 20.62
N ILE A 560 -13.07 2.57 20.61
CA ILE A 560 -11.65 2.64 21.01
C ILE A 560 -10.89 3.65 20.14
N TYR A 561 -11.03 3.58 18.81
CA TYR A 561 -10.40 4.55 17.90
C TYR A 561 -10.85 6.00 18.16
N THR A 562 -12.13 6.22 18.49
CA THR A 562 -12.66 7.56 18.83
C THR A 562 -12.07 8.11 20.13
N ILE A 563 -11.80 7.27 21.12
CA ILE A 563 -11.13 7.66 22.37
C ILE A 563 -9.66 8.04 22.11
N VAL A 564 -9.01 7.31 21.20
CA VAL A 564 -7.58 7.42 20.88
C VAL A 564 -7.28 8.66 20.01
N SER A 565 -8.09 8.90 18.97
CA SER A 565 -7.90 10.01 18.01
C SER A 565 -7.94 11.41 18.64
N GLY A 566 -8.55 11.56 19.81
CA GLY A 566 -8.66 12.85 20.51
C GLY A 566 -7.54 13.20 21.51
N ASN A 567 -6.58 12.32 21.81
CA ASN A 567 -5.77 12.46 23.04
C ASN A 567 -4.23 12.33 22.94
N VAL A 568 -3.67 11.42 22.14
CA VAL A 568 -2.21 11.10 22.14
C VAL A 568 -1.73 10.70 20.74
N THR A 569 -0.43 10.85 20.45
CA THR A 569 0.25 10.15 19.34
C THR A 569 -0.02 8.64 19.42
N PRO A 570 -0.80 8.05 18.51
CA PRO A 570 -1.35 6.72 18.73
C PRO A 570 -0.51 5.64 18.06
N PHE A 571 0.53 5.20 18.76
CA PHE A 571 0.88 3.78 18.71
C PHE A 571 0.23 3.10 19.91
N LEU A 572 -0.92 2.47 19.66
CA LEU A 572 -1.50 1.48 20.55
C LEU A 572 -0.56 0.27 20.60
N GLU A 573 -0.31 -0.30 21.78
CA GLU A 573 0.62 -1.43 22.00
C GLU A 573 0.21 -2.75 21.31
N SER A 574 -0.87 -2.75 20.52
CA SER A 574 -1.45 -3.90 19.83
C SER A 574 -0.96 -4.09 18.39
N THR A 575 -0.46 -3.05 17.72
CA THR A 575 0.17 -3.20 16.40
C THR A 575 1.65 -3.55 16.58
N ILE A 576 2.16 -4.45 15.74
CA ILE A 576 3.42 -5.18 15.93
C ILE A 576 4.57 -4.22 16.29
N LEU A 577 5.40 -4.63 17.28
CA LEU A 577 6.49 -3.87 17.94
C LEU A 577 7.59 -3.28 17.02
N GLU A 578 7.42 -3.41 15.73
CA GLU A 578 8.31 -3.03 14.64
C GLU A 578 8.06 -1.58 14.22
N ASP A 579 6.83 -1.25 13.83
CA ASP A 579 6.41 0.10 13.43
C ASP A 579 6.61 1.08 14.58
N PHE A 580 6.28 0.63 15.79
CA PHE A 580 6.53 1.37 17.04
C PHE A 580 8.01 1.62 17.30
N ASN A 581 8.92 0.72 16.90
CA ASN A 581 10.36 0.93 17.08
C ASN A 581 10.92 1.93 16.06
N ILE A 582 10.46 1.87 14.80
CA ILE A 582 10.78 2.88 13.77
C ILE A 582 10.26 4.25 14.21
N ALA A 583 9.02 4.30 14.71
CA ALA A 583 8.38 5.47 15.28
C ALA A 583 9.18 6.09 16.44
N LEU A 584 9.59 5.29 17.43
CA LEU A 584 10.41 5.75 18.55
C LEU A 584 11.77 6.28 18.10
N CYS A 585 12.42 5.63 17.12
CA CYS A 585 13.70 6.09 16.58
C CYS A 585 13.56 7.47 15.93
N LEU A 586 12.57 7.66 15.06
CA LEU A 586 12.31 8.95 14.39
C LEU A 586 11.91 10.04 15.39
N GLN A 587 11.09 9.73 16.40
CA GLN A 587 10.77 10.65 17.49
C GLN A 587 12.00 11.05 18.30
N SER A 588 12.94 10.12 18.55
CA SER A 588 14.20 10.42 19.28
C SER A 588 15.13 11.35 18.50
N LEU A 589 15.05 11.32 17.17
CA LEU A 589 15.74 12.25 16.26
C LEU A 589 15.01 13.59 16.11
N GLY A 590 13.81 13.74 16.68
CA GLY A 590 13.03 14.98 16.70
C GLY A 590 11.94 15.09 15.62
N TYR A 591 11.78 14.08 14.77
CA TYR A 591 10.70 14.04 13.77
C TYR A 591 9.33 13.82 14.44
N LEU A 592 8.28 14.27 13.76
CA LEU A 592 6.90 14.10 14.18
C LEU A 592 6.25 12.89 13.54
N ILE A 593 5.31 12.30 14.26
CA ILE A 593 4.37 11.30 13.78
C ILE A 593 2.98 11.90 13.88
N ARG A 594 2.19 11.74 12.83
CA ARG A 594 0.85 12.32 12.72
C ARG A 594 -0.17 11.21 12.49
N PHE A 595 -1.27 11.25 13.23
CA PHE A 595 -2.40 10.35 13.04
C PHE A 595 -3.51 11.03 12.25
N THR A 596 -4.11 10.33 11.31
CA THR A 596 -4.96 10.93 10.30
C THR A 596 -6.29 10.20 10.15
N SER A 597 -7.40 10.92 10.32
CA SER A 597 -8.76 10.37 10.27
C SER A 597 -9.67 11.02 9.22
N TYR A 598 -9.20 12.01 8.46
CA TYR A 598 -10.05 12.68 7.46
C TYR A 598 -10.60 11.74 6.38
N THR A 599 -9.94 10.61 6.13
CA THR A 599 -10.36 9.53 5.22
C THR A 599 -11.48 8.64 5.77
N ARG A 600 -11.81 8.73 7.07
CA ARG A 600 -12.76 7.84 7.77
C ARG A 600 -12.47 6.36 7.48
N ASP A 601 -13.50 5.53 7.34
CA ASP A 601 -13.45 4.09 7.03
C ASP A 601 -12.93 3.76 5.61
N GLY A 602 -12.37 4.74 4.88
CA GLY A 602 -11.85 4.55 3.53
C GLY A 602 -10.60 3.64 3.47
N PHE A 603 -9.78 3.64 4.53
CA PHE A 603 -8.74 2.64 4.74
C PHE A 603 -9.30 1.50 5.59
N LYS A 604 -9.16 0.27 5.11
CA LYS A 604 -9.75 -0.91 5.77
C LYS A 604 -8.84 -1.61 6.79
N GLU A 605 -7.57 -1.20 6.85
CA GLU A 605 -6.51 -1.80 7.68
C GLU A 605 -5.43 -0.76 8.00
N GLY A 606 -4.36 -1.16 8.69
CA GLY A 606 -3.24 -0.29 9.07
C GLY A 606 -2.46 0.18 7.83
N VAL A 607 -2.46 1.49 7.59
CA VAL A 607 -1.70 2.10 6.49
C VAL A 607 -0.87 3.27 6.99
N SER A 608 0.40 3.29 6.59
CA SER A 608 1.40 4.22 7.08
C SER A 608 2.22 4.77 5.92
N LEU A 609 2.19 6.09 5.68
CA LEU A 609 3.10 6.75 4.74
C LEU A 609 4.35 7.22 5.50
N THR A 610 5.53 6.90 4.99
CA THR A 610 6.83 7.27 5.56
C THR A 610 7.75 7.90 4.52
N VAL A 611 8.79 8.63 4.94
CA VAL A 611 9.87 9.11 4.05
C VAL A 611 10.90 8.01 3.79
N TYR A 612 11.60 8.06 2.65
CA TYR A 612 12.80 7.28 2.35
C TYR A 612 14.03 8.22 2.31
N ASP A 613 14.95 8.10 3.29
CA ASP A 613 16.17 8.91 3.48
C ASP A 613 17.24 8.08 4.23
#